data_AF-A0A7S2MIJ7-F1
#
_entry.id   AF-A0A7S2MIJ7-F1
#
_cell.length_a   1.000
_cell.length_b   1.000
_cell.length_c   1.000
_cell.angle_alpha   90.00
_cell.angle_beta   90.00
_cell.angle_gamma   90.00
#
_symmetry.space_group_name_H-M   'P 1'
#
loop_
_entity.id
_entity.type
_entity.pdbx_description
1 polymer ?
#
loop_
_entity_poly.entity_id
_entity_poly.type
_entity_poly.pdbx_seq_one_letter_code
_entity_poly.pdbx_strand_id
1 'polypeptide(L)'
;VTSADAARLAALGRPSHPSHHDARTWLVSRLQSQLEEQRERVFGLRDRGATLGDDGALRAIDEALQVIYNIKQGPLPDDVSPGLGVLRGPHASDVGFALTAVEALGFSLNLTDILGVKVPKDTATAKLFLRFAEILRADGVFSARAGAFYASALQFAGETEGPVDVGWLNAGIGCAGTYLEGGTHAYRRVPKKDGTYDSDASVLPLPQAATGRPLVIGVLADWGCGTPESAAVLREFAKQKPDVIIHLGDVYYSGTLAEQRAYFLEPMVKAFGKDRVILQTPGNHDYYSQGGAGFFEIIDEMGHQNTSFFVLRGERWQIVAVDTGILDNFNLISDQLYSKTMVFLTEDQAVWARRQLEIGKERGLKTIMMSHHQLFSRSEVVGMANSKVSEATYEPDEIAGTFPWLNFTTQSNRLPGQLPPDVAPAVNTRMLSQFPAELLEGVSAWFWGHEHSSAIFAPYAGLKRGRLLGHGCIAPPKTHDVYRVSNVTDGKPWGGHPELMPGSRVGTGDNFWNLGFATVTIDGPNAVARYFQLQDEDAPDGSGPTWGNATLYFEEQF
;
A
#
# COMPACT_ATOMS: atom_id res chain seq x y z
N VAL A 1 -1.19 -13.29 16.42
CA VAL A 1 -1.68 -12.12 17.19
C VAL A 1 -3.16 -11.97 16.88
N THR A 2 -4.04 -11.94 17.89
CA THR A 2 -5.50 -11.86 17.67
C THR A 2 -6.02 -10.44 17.89
N SER A 3 -7.21 -10.13 17.38
CA SER A 3 -7.94 -8.88 17.66
C SER A 3 -8.14 -8.63 19.17
N ALA A 4 -8.17 -9.70 19.99
CA ALA A 4 -8.24 -9.61 21.44
C ALA A 4 -6.93 -9.14 22.11
N ASP A 5 -5.77 -9.42 21.51
CA ASP A 5 -4.48 -8.91 22.00
C ASP A 5 -4.34 -7.39 21.70
N ALA A 6 -4.90 -6.92 20.58
CA ALA A 6 -4.98 -5.49 20.24
C ALA A 6 -5.93 -4.69 21.16
N ALA A 7 -7.07 -5.27 21.54
CA ALA A 7 -7.99 -4.66 22.52
C ALA A 7 -7.36 -4.56 23.93
N ARG A 8 -6.46 -5.47 24.30
CA ARG A 8 -5.70 -5.38 25.56
C ARG A 8 -4.63 -4.29 25.54
N LEU A 9 -4.02 -3.98 24.38
CA LEU A 9 -3.14 -2.82 24.23
C LEU A 9 -3.88 -1.50 24.50
N ALA A 10 -5.12 -1.37 24.02
CA ALA A 10 -5.98 -0.21 24.30
C ALA A 10 -6.44 -0.14 25.78
N ALA A 11 -6.50 -1.27 26.47
CA ALA A 11 -6.90 -1.38 27.88
C ALA A 11 -5.75 -1.18 28.88
N LEU A 12 -4.49 -1.18 28.42
CA LEU A 12 -3.33 -0.79 29.22
C LEU A 12 -3.35 0.73 29.38
N GLY A 13 -4.05 1.20 30.42
CA GLY A 13 -4.22 2.61 30.73
C GLY A 13 -2.92 3.41 30.64
N ARG A 14 -3.01 4.63 30.09
CA ARG A 14 -1.93 5.60 29.82
C ARG A 14 -0.67 5.35 30.66
N PRO A 15 0.34 4.64 30.13
CA PRO A 15 1.69 4.75 30.65
C PRO A 15 2.24 6.10 30.20
N SER A 16 3.06 6.74 31.02
CA SER A 16 3.90 7.85 30.57
C SER A 16 4.83 7.35 29.47
N HIS A 17 4.47 7.63 28.21
CA HIS A 17 5.20 7.46 26.95
C HIS A 17 6.07 6.19 26.81
N PRO A 18 5.50 5.07 26.33
CA PRO A 18 6.28 4.00 25.71
C PRO A 18 6.67 4.38 24.27
N SER A 19 7.95 4.25 23.93
CA SER A 19 8.54 4.48 22.61
C SER A 19 8.25 3.34 21.62
N HIS A 20 8.55 3.52 20.32
CA HIS A 20 8.52 2.44 19.31
C HIS A 20 9.32 1.18 19.72
N HIS A 21 10.37 1.35 20.53
CA HIS A 21 11.15 0.27 21.11
C HIS A 21 10.35 -0.58 22.12
N ASP A 22 9.44 0.04 22.88
CA ASP A 22 8.64 -0.62 23.91
C ASP A 22 7.51 -1.48 23.31
N ALA A 23 6.87 -1.01 22.24
CA ALA A 23 5.87 -1.77 21.49
C ALA A 23 6.48 -3.05 20.87
N ARG A 24 7.66 -2.91 20.25
CA ARG A 24 8.42 -4.03 19.69
C ARG A 24 8.79 -5.05 20.77
N THR A 25 9.33 -4.59 21.90
CA THR A 25 9.76 -5.45 23.02
C THR A 25 8.60 -6.21 23.64
N TRP A 26 7.43 -5.57 23.80
CA TRP A 26 6.21 -6.22 24.30
C TRP A 26 5.75 -7.36 23.37
N LEU A 27 5.66 -7.07 22.07
CA LEU A 27 5.17 -8.04 21.08
C LEU A 27 6.07 -9.27 20.98
N VAL A 28 7.38 -9.03 20.90
CA VAL A 28 8.40 -10.09 20.90
C VAL A 28 8.30 -10.95 22.17
N SER A 29 8.01 -10.35 23.31
CA SER A 29 7.79 -11.09 24.57
C SER A 29 6.51 -11.92 24.55
N ARG A 30 5.42 -11.42 23.97
CA ARG A 30 4.16 -12.17 23.84
C ARG A 30 4.31 -13.39 22.92
N LEU A 31 4.99 -13.22 21.80
CA LEU A 31 5.29 -14.29 20.84
C LEU A 31 6.16 -15.37 21.48
N GLN A 32 7.17 -14.98 22.25
CA GLN A 32 7.97 -15.92 23.04
C GLN A 32 7.09 -16.80 23.92
N SER A 33 6.21 -16.18 24.71
CA SER A 33 5.32 -16.93 25.61
C SER A 33 4.37 -17.87 24.87
N GLN A 34 3.86 -17.47 23.71
CA GLN A 34 2.99 -18.33 22.89
C GLN A 34 3.76 -19.53 22.32
N LEU A 35 4.99 -19.32 21.84
CA LEU A 35 5.84 -20.40 21.34
C LEU A 35 6.28 -21.34 22.46
N GLU A 36 6.61 -20.84 23.65
CA GLU A 36 6.87 -21.64 24.84
C GLU A 36 5.64 -22.50 25.22
N GLU A 37 4.43 -21.93 25.19
CA GLU A 37 3.18 -22.67 25.43
C GLU A 37 2.95 -23.77 24.38
N GLN A 38 3.17 -23.48 23.09
CA GLN A 38 3.07 -24.49 22.04
C GLN A 38 4.16 -25.57 22.17
N ARG A 39 5.38 -25.18 22.56
CA ARG A 39 6.48 -26.12 22.83
C ARG A 39 6.09 -27.14 23.88
N GLU A 40 5.55 -26.68 25.01
CA GLU A 40 5.06 -27.54 26.10
C GLU A 40 3.90 -28.43 25.64
N ARG A 41 2.99 -27.89 24.81
CA ARG A 41 1.88 -28.67 24.26
C ARG A 41 2.35 -29.79 23.34
N VAL A 42 3.31 -29.53 22.45
CA VAL A 42 3.90 -30.52 21.55
C VAL A 42 4.73 -31.54 22.34
N PHE A 43 5.50 -31.09 23.33
CA PHE A 43 6.26 -31.96 24.24
C PHE A 43 5.34 -32.92 25.01
N GLY A 44 4.23 -32.41 25.55
CA GLY A 44 3.23 -33.23 26.24
C GLY A 44 2.43 -34.17 25.33
N LEU A 45 2.38 -33.95 24.01
CA LEU A 45 1.82 -34.90 23.04
C LEU A 45 2.83 -36.01 22.72
N ARG A 46 4.11 -35.67 22.58
CA ARG A 46 5.23 -36.61 22.41
C ARG A 46 5.36 -37.57 23.59
N ASP A 47 5.31 -37.07 24.82
CA ASP A 47 5.38 -37.88 26.05
C ASP A 47 4.23 -38.89 26.18
N ARG A 48 3.11 -38.67 25.45
CA ARG A 48 1.95 -39.58 25.40
C ARG A 48 2.01 -40.58 24.24
N GLY A 49 3.14 -40.69 23.55
CA GLY A 49 3.41 -41.76 22.58
C GLY A 49 2.91 -41.50 21.15
N ALA A 50 2.62 -40.25 20.79
CA ALA A 50 2.41 -39.88 19.38
C ALA A 50 3.73 -40.03 18.59
N THR A 51 3.68 -40.52 17.35
CA THR A 51 4.87 -40.63 16.49
C THR A 51 4.60 -40.11 15.07
N LEU A 52 5.67 -39.55 14.47
CA LEU A 52 5.81 -38.99 13.11
C LEU A 52 5.28 -37.56 12.91
N GLY A 53 5.95 -36.59 13.56
CA GLY A 53 5.79 -35.14 13.34
C GLY A 53 6.45 -34.28 14.43
N ASP A 54 6.52 -34.81 15.65
CA ASP A 54 6.78 -34.05 16.87
C ASP A 54 8.24 -33.58 17.04
N ASP A 55 9.24 -34.36 16.61
CA ASP A 55 10.65 -33.95 16.69
C ASP A 55 11.02 -32.86 15.67
N GLY A 56 10.31 -32.79 14.54
CA GLY A 56 10.44 -31.68 13.60
C GLY A 56 9.79 -30.41 14.14
N ALA A 57 8.61 -30.56 14.76
CA ALA A 57 7.86 -29.47 15.37
C ALA A 57 8.59 -28.84 16.55
N LEU A 58 9.13 -29.66 17.46
CA LEU A 58 9.93 -29.18 18.59
C LEU A 58 11.19 -28.43 18.10
N ARG A 59 11.88 -28.97 17.08
CA ARG A 59 13.03 -28.27 16.49
C ARG A 59 12.66 -26.93 15.86
N ALA A 60 11.57 -26.85 15.13
CA ALA A 60 11.10 -25.59 14.55
C ALA A 60 10.71 -24.57 15.64
N ILE A 61 10.07 -25.00 16.73
CA ILE A 61 9.72 -24.14 17.85
C ILE A 61 10.99 -23.69 18.61
N ASP A 62 11.98 -24.57 18.79
CA ASP A 62 13.26 -24.23 19.41
C ASP A 62 14.04 -23.22 18.56
N GLU A 63 14.07 -23.38 17.23
CA GLU A 63 14.67 -22.42 16.29
C GLU A 63 13.94 -21.06 16.34
N ALA A 64 12.60 -21.07 16.39
CA ALA A 64 11.77 -19.88 16.56
C ALA A 64 12.06 -19.12 17.86
N LEU A 65 12.19 -19.84 18.98
CA LEU A 65 12.53 -19.27 20.27
C LEU A 65 13.95 -18.71 20.29
N GLN A 66 14.90 -19.35 19.61
CA GLN A 66 16.26 -18.85 19.45
C GLN A 66 16.30 -17.55 18.65
N VAL A 67 15.49 -17.46 17.59
CA VAL A 67 15.31 -16.24 16.78
C VAL A 67 14.76 -15.09 17.64
N ILE A 68 13.73 -15.35 18.45
CA ILE A 68 13.16 -14.37 19.38
C ILE A 68 14.16 -13.95 20.46
N TYR A 69 14.92 -14.91 21.01
CA TYR A 69 15.98 -14.62 21.97
C TYR A 69 16.98 -13.63 21.37
N ASN A 70 17.44 -13.86 20.13
CA ASN A 70 18.38 -12.99 19.45
C ASN A 70 17.81 -11.58 19.23
N ILE A 71 16.54 -11.46 18.82
CA ILE A 71 15.84 -10.16 18.67
C ILE A 71 15.82 -9.36 19.99
N LYS A 72 15.63 -10.04 21.13
CA LYS A 72 15.59 -9.39 22.45
C LYS A 72 16.95 -8.88 22.94
N GLN A 73 18.06 -9.43 22.44
CA GLN A 73 19.39 -8.99 22.84
C GLN A 73 19.81 -7.67 22.16
N GLY A 74 18.95 -7.09 21.33
CA GLY A 74 19.23 -5.88 20.54
C GLY A 74 19.36 -6.20 19.04
N PRO A 75 19.57 -5.18 18.17
CA PRO A 75 19.92 -5.45 16.79
C PRO A 75 21.09 -6.42 16.74
N LEU A 76 21.04 -7.40 15.84
CA LEU A 76 22.19 -8.25 15.58
C LEU A 76 23.39 -7.31 15.35
N PRO A 77 24.48 -7.45 16.11
CA PRO A 77 25.62 -6.57 15.97
C PRO A 77 26.10 -6.58 14.51
N ASP A 78 26.40 -5.39 13.95
CA ASP A 78 26.93 -5.24 12.58
C ASP A 78 28.16 -6.15 12.33
N ASP A 79 28.85 -6.55 13.40
CA ASP A 79 30.05 -7.37 13.45
C ASP A 79 29.84 -8.89 13.52
N VAL A 80 28.61 -9.42 13.54
CA VAL A 80 28.37 -10.89 13.43
C VAL A 80 28.47 -11.40 11.98
N SER A 81 28.61 -10.53 10.97
CA SER A 81 29.02 -10.99 9.63
C SER A 81 29.51 -9.84 8.73
N PRO A 82 30.83 -9.67 8.59
CA PRO A 82 31.44 -8.79 7.58
C PRO A 82 31.11 -9.17 6.11
N GLY A 83 30.28 -10.19 5.88
CA GLY A 83 29.80 -10.67 4.58
C GLY A 83 28.28 -10.56 4.36
N LEU A 84 27.51 -9.93 5.26
CA LEU A 84 26.04 -9.81 5.17
C LEU A 84 25.53 -8.56 4.42
N GLY A 85 26.38 -7.90 3.62
CA GLY A 85 26.00 -6.80 2.72
C GLY A 85 25.01 -7.17 1.59
N VAL A 86 24.28 -8.28 1.75
CA VAL A 86 23.34 -8.88 0.81
C VAL A 86 21.90 -8.87 1.34
N LEU A 87 21.67 -8.49 2.61
CA LEU A 87 20.32 -8.20 3.12
C LEU A 87 19.92 -6.79 2.66
N ARG A 88 19.12 -6.69 1.59
CA ARG A 88 18.94 -5.43 0.84
C ARG A 88 17.82 -4.51 1.33
N GLY A 89 17.23 -4.72 2.51
CA GLY A 89 16.16 -3.86 3.00
C GLY A 89 15.97 -3.84 4.53
N PRO A 90 15.38 -2.78 5.11
CA PRO A 90 15.15 -2.60 6.55
C PRO A 90 14.51 -3.77 7.30
N HIS A 91 13.80 -4.68 6.62
CA HIS A 91 13.04 -5.78 7.24
C HIS A 91 13.63 -7.19 7.02
N ALA A 92 14.76 -7.32 6.32
CA ALA A 92 15.30 -8.61 5.92
C ALA A 92 15.82 -9.50 7.07
N SER A 93 15.89 -8.97 8.30
CA SER A 93 16.32 -9.69 9.51
C SER A 93 15.54 -9.27 10.75
N ASP A 94 14.34 -8.72 10.58
CA ASP A 94 13.56 -8.17 11.68
C ASP A 94 12.60 -9.20 12.31
N VAL A 95 11.67 -8.72 13.14
CA VAL A 95 10.67 -9.56 13.81
C VAL A 95 9.69 -10.18 12.80
N GLY A 96 9.35 -9.46 11.73
CA GLY A 96 8.49 -9.96 10.66
C GLY A 96 9.15 -11.14 9.93
N PHE A 97 10.38 -10.95 9.47
CA PHE A 97 11.20 -12.02 8.86
C PHE A 97 11.26 -13.27 9.73
N ALA A 98 11.61 -13.07 11.00
CA ALA A 98 11.70 -14.11 12.00
C ALA A 98 10.40 -14.92 12.10
N LEU A 99 9.26 -14.25 12.21
CA LEU A 99 7.96 -14.91 12.34
C LEU A 99 7.53 -15.61 11.06
N THR A 100 7.81 -15.03 9.89
CA THR A 100 7.59 -15.69 8.60
C THR A 100 8.42 -16.98 8.49
N ALA A 101 9.64 -17.00 9.03
CA ALA A 101 10.45 -18.22 9.10
C ALA A 101 9.80 -19.30 10.00
N VAL A 102 9.24 -18.90 11.14
CA VAL A 102 8.48 -19.81 12.01
C VAL A 102 7.26 -20.38 11.28
N GLU A 103 6.50 -19.51 10.60
CA GLU A 103 5.32 -19.91 9.83
C GLU A 103 5.69 -20.91 8.73
N ALA A 104 6.74 -20.65 7.97
CA ALA A 104 7.22 -21.55 6.92
C ALA A 104 7.63 -22.93 7.47
N LEU A 105 8.39 -22.97 8.56
CA LEU A 105 8.77 -24.23 9.20
C LEU A 105 7.53 -24.98 9.72
N GLY A 106 6.60 -24.28 10.38
CA GLY A 106 5.35 -24.86 10.88
C GLY A 106 4.46 -25.41 9.77
N PHE A 107 4.27 -24.63 8.71
CA PHE A 107 3.50 -25.01 7.51
C PHE A 107 4.07 -26.26 6.84
N SER A 108 5.40 -26.31 6.67
CA SER A 108 6.06 -27.47 6.04
C SER A 108 5.91 -28.78 6.84
N LEU A 109 5.61 -28.69 8.14
CA LEU A 109 5.37 -29.82 9.05
C LEU A 109 3.88 -30.15 9.24
N ASN A 110 2.97 -29.52 8.49
CA ASN A 110 1.51 -29.61 8.69
C ASN A 110 1.04 -29.14 10.07
N LEU A 111 1.80 -28.31 10.78
CA LEU A 111 1.39 -27.81 12.09
C LEU A 111 0.31 -26.73 11.98
N THR A 112 0.12 -26.13 10.80
CA THR A 112 -0.99 -25.20 10.53
C THR A 112 -2.36 -25.88 10.64
N ASP A 113 -2.44 -27.20 10.42
CA ASP A 113 -3.67 -27.99 10.62
C ASP A 113 -4.11 -28.03 12.10
N ILE A 114 -3.20 -27.78 13.05
CA ILE A 114 -3.47 -27.74 14.50
C ILE A 114 -4.38 -26.55 14.86
N LEU A 115 -4.44 -25.52 14.02
CA LEU A 115 -5.31 -24.35 14.16
C LEU A 115 -6.62 -24.46 13.37
N GLY A 116 -6.90 -25.60 12.73
CA GLY A 116 -8.16 -25.86 12.03
C GLY A 116 -8.29 -25.22 10.64
N VAL A 117 -7.21 -24.65 10.08
CA VAL A 117 -7.18 -24.07 8.74
C VAL A 117 -6.33 -24.95 7.82
N LYS A 118 -6.97 -25.67 6.90
CA LYS A 118 -6.27 -26.42 5.85
C LYS A 118 -5.92 -25.50 4.70
N VAL A 119 -4.63 -25.25 4.51
CA VAL A 119 -4.12 -24.50 3.35
C VAL A 119 -3.63 -25.51 2.30
N PRO A 120 -4.13 -25.46 1.04
CA PRO A 120 -3.64 -26.33 -0.02
C PRO A 120 -2.14 -26.10 -0.27
N LYS A 121 -1.37 -27.18 -0.48
CA LYS A 121 0.09 -27.09 -0.65
C LYS A 121 0.56 -26.80 -2.07
N ASP A 122 -0.35 -26.88 -3.03
CA ASP A 122 -0.09 -26.78 -4.46
C ASP A 122 -0.21 -25.36 -5.01
N THR A 123 -0.59 -24.41 -4.16
CA THR A 123 -0.72 -23.01 -4.55
C THR A 123 0.62 -22.32 -4.70
N ALA A 124 0.65 -21.19 -5.41
CA ALA A 124 1.87 -20.42 -5.66
C ALA A 124 2.53 -20.01 -4.34
N THR A 125 1.78 -19.38 -3.45
CA THR A 125 2.25 -18.95 -2.14
C THR A 125 2.74 -20.13 -1.29
N ALA A 126 1.97 -21.22 -1.22
CA ALA A 126 2.36 -22.39 -0.45
C ALA A 126 3.71 -22.98 -0.90
N LYS A 127 3.96 -23.06 -2.21
CA LYS A 127 5.24 -23.54 -2.76
C LYS A 127 6.42 -22.67 -2.32
N LEU A 128 6.25 -21.35 -2.28
CA LEU A 128 7.29 -20.42 -1.82
C LEU A 128 7.61 -20.63 -0.33
N PHE A 129 6.59 -20.81 0.51
CA PHE A 129 6.78 -21.10 1.93
C PHE A 129 7.46 -22.46 2.17
N LEU A 130 7.07 -23.50 1.42
CA LEU A 130 7.72 -24.81 1.50
C LEU A 130 9.20 -24.72 1.10
N ARG A 131 9.50 -23.98 0.02
CA ARG A 131 10.88 -23.75 -0.42
C ARG A 131 11.70 -22.99 0.60
N PHE A 132 11.12 -21.97 1.23
CA PHE A 132 11.78 -21.23 2.29
C PHE A 132 12.10 -22.14 3.48
N ALA A 133 11.16 -23.00 3.90
CA ALA A 133 11.41 -23.96 4.96
C ALA A 133 12.57 -24.93 4.65
N GLU A 134 12.77 -25.32 3.38
CA GLU A 134 13.94 -26.10 2.96
C GLU A 134 15.24 -25.30 3.14
N ILE A 135 15.26 -24.03 2.72
CA ILE A 135 16.42 -23.14 2.88
C ILE A 135 16.74 -22.93 4.37
N LEU A 136 15.73 -22.68 5.20
CA LEU A 136 15.89 -22.49 6.64
C LEU A 136 16.55 -23.72 7.31
N ARG A 137 16.12 -24.94 6.93
CA ARG A 137 16.69 -26.19 7.47
C ARG A 137 18.11 -26.47 6.97
N ALA A 138 18.40 -26.13 5.72
CA ALA A 138 19.69 -26.41 5.10
C ALA A 138 20.77 -25.42 5.57
N ASP A 139 20.43 -24.13 5.58
CA ASP A 139 21.40 -23.05 5.69
C ASP A 139 21.28 -22.28 7.01
N GLY A 140 20.17 -22.46 7.74
CA GLY A 140 19.85 -21.76 8.99
C GLY A 140 19.03 -20.49 8.78
N VAL A 141 18.26 -20.11 9.80
CA VAL A 141 17.28 -19.02 9.73
C VAL A 141 17.91 -17.68 9.37
N PHE A 142 19.05 -17.34 9.94
CA PHE A 142 19.73 -16.07 9.69
C PHE A 142 20.81 -16.15 8.61
N SER A 143 20.76 -17.17 7.75
CA SER A 143 21.70 -17.27 6.63
C SER A 143 21.45 -16.17 5.60
N ALA A 144 22.52 -15.75 4.91
CA ALA A 144 22.40 -14.79 3.81
C ALA A 144 21.42 -15.27 2.72
N ARG A 145 21.37 -16.58 2.48
CA ARG A 145 20.45 -17.18 1.51
C ARG A 145 19.00 -17.14 1.97
N ALA A 146 18.72 -17.39 3.26
CA ALA A 146 17.37 -17.28 3.80
C ALA A 146 16.86 -15.83 3.71
N GLY A 147 17.65 -14.85 4.13
CA GLY A 147 17.27 -13.44 4.02
C GLY A 147 17.09 -12.98 2.58
N ALA A 148 17.95 -13.42 1.66
CA ALA A 148 17.80 -13.13 0.23
C ALA A 148 16.51 -13.73 -0.35
N PHE A 149 16.21 -14.99 -0.05
CA PHE A 149 14.99 -15.65 -0.53
C PHE A 149 13.74 -14.99 0.05
N TYR A 150 13.76 -14.61 1.33
CA TYR A 150 12.65 -13.88 1.93
C TYR A 150 12.36 -12.58 1.18
N ALA A 151 13.39 -11.74 1.02
CA ALA A 151 13.27 -10.45 0.34
C ALA A 151 12.90 -10.59 -1.15
N SER A 152 13.22 -11.72 -1.79
CA SER A 152 12.99 -11.94 -3.22
C SER A 152 11.72 -12.69 -3.58
N ALA A 153 11.12 -13.40 -2.62
CA ALA A 153 10.07 -14.35 -2.95
C ALA A 153 8.96 -14.46 -1.90
N LEU A 154 9.18 -14.01 -0.67
CA LEU A 154 8.17 -14.11 0.39
C LEU A 154 7.68 -12.79 0.93
N GLN A 155 8.49 -11.75 0.86
CA GLN A 155 8.06 -10.43 1.30
C GLN A 155 6.78 -10.03 0.57
N PHE A 156 5.72 -9.68 1.33
CA PHE A 156 4.36 -9.40 0.85
C PHE A 156 3.55 -10.58 0.29
N ALA A 157 4.10 -11.80 0.31
CA ALA A 157 3.39 -12.97 -0.21
C ALA A 157 2.18 -13.32 0.67
N GLY A 158 1.14 -13.82 0.01
CA GLY A 158 -0.01 -14.42 0.66
C GLY A 158 -1.06 -13.47 1.22
N GLU A 159 -1.00 -12.19 0.86
CA GLU A 159 -2.04 -11.21 1.21
C GLU A 159 -3.47 -11.69 0.92
N THR A 160 -3.67 -12.35 -0.23
CA THR A 160 -4.98 -12.83 -0.67
C THR A 160 -5.19 -14.33 -0.44
N GLU A 161 -4.13 -15.06 -0.08
CA GLU A 161 -4.13 -16.52 0.02
C GLU A 161 -3.00 -17.01 0.93
N GLY A 162 -3.32 -17.79 1.98
CA GLY A 162 -2.30 -18.28 2.91
C GLY A 162 -1.34 -19.32 2.30
N PRO A 163 -0.16 -19.56 2.94
CA PRO A 163 0.35 -18.89 4.15
C PRO A 163 0.72 -17.42 3.89
N VAL A 164 0.80 -16.59 4.93
CA VAL A 164 0.94 -15.13 4.78
C VAL A 164 2.30 -14.66 5.27
N ASP A 165 2.90 -13.68 4.61
CA ASP A 165 4.07 -13.00 5.15
C ASP A 165 3.72 -12.26 6.46
N VAL A 166 4.28 -12.71 7.58
CA VAL A 166 4.09 -12.03 8.88
C VAL A 166 4.82 -10.69 8.93
N GLY A 167 5.63 -10.34 7.92
CA GLY A 167 6.19 -9.00 7.70
C GLY A 167 5.14 -7.88 7.72
N TRP A 168 3.89 -8.17 7.35
CA TRP A 168 2.76 -7.23 7.45
C TRP A 168 2.53 -6.69 8.87
N LEU A 169 3.03 -7.37 9.91
CA LEU A 169 3.04 -6.88 11.28
C LEU A 169 3.80 -5.55 11.43
N ASN A 170 4.74 -5.23 10.55
CA ASN A 170 5.47 -3.96 10.57
C ASN A 170 4.57 -2.76 10.27
N ALA A 171 3.59 -2.91 9.36
CA ALA A 171 2.51 -1.93 9.22
C ALA A 171 1.81 -1.71 10.56
N GLY A 172 1.59 -2.82 11.26
CA GLY A 172 1.02 -2.88 12.58
C GLY A 172 1.78 -2.11 13.67
N ILE A 173 3.09 -2.32 13.71
CA ILE A 173 3.99 -1.66 14.66
C ILE A 173 4.08 -0.17 14.35
N GLY A 174 4.14 0.19 13.06
CA GLY A 174 4.16 1.57 12.57
C GLY A 174 2.99 2.38 13.12
N CYS A 175 1.74 1.98 12.83
CA CYS A 175 0.61 2.78 13.34
C CYS A 175 0.55 2.74 14.87
N ALA A 176 0.82 1.60 15.52
CA ALA A 176 0.84 1.57 16.98
C ALA A 176 1.82 2.62 17.56
N GLY A 177 3.01 2.75 16.97
CA GLY A 177 3.99 3.79 17.33
C GLY A 177 3.43 5.20 17.17
N THR A 178 2.83 5.52 16.02
CA THR A 178 2.21 6.83 15.75
C THR A 178 1.19 7.20 16.82
N TYR A 179 0.31 6.28 17.23
CA TYR A 179 -0.73 6.57 18.23
C TYR A 179 -0.21 6.61 19.66
N LEU A 180 0.83 5.85 20.00
CA LEU A 180 1.52 5.97 21.29
C LEU A 180 2.20 7.33 21.45
N GLU A 181 2.59 7.95 20.34
CA GLU A 181 3.16 9.31 20.28
C GLU A 181 2.08 10.41 20.14
N GLY A 182 0.82 10.08 20.44
CA GLY A 182 -0.30 11.03 20.40
C GLY A 182 -1.01 11.11 19.06
N GLY A 183 -0.73 10.21 18.12
CA GLY A 183 -1.45 10.14 16.84
C GLY A 183 -1.21 11.36 15.95
N THR A 184 -0.02 11.96 16.05
CA THR A 184 0.31 13.20 15.34
C THR A 184 0.58 12.91 13.87
N HIS A 185 -0.24 13.47 12.96
CA HIS A 185 -0.04 13.31 11.52
C HIS A 185 0.61 14.54 10.90
N ALA A 186 1.67 14.29 10.13
CA ALA A 186 2.31 15.30 9.31
C ALA A 186 1.38 15.66 8.15
N TYR A 187 0.97 16.92 8.07
CA TYR A 187 0.20 17.45 6.96
C TYR A 187 0.46 18.92 6.76
N ARG A 188 0.74 19.31 5.51
CA ARG A 188 0.98 20.70 5.13
C ARG A 188 -0.28 21.25 4.48
N ARG A 189 -1.02 22.04 5.25
CA ARG A 189 -2.30 22.63 4.81
C ARG A 189 -2.13 23.56 3.63
N VAL A 190 -3.24 23.73 2.89
CA VAL A 190 -3.35 24.84 1.95
C VAL A 190 -3.28 26.16 2.74
N PRO A 191 -2.29 27.03 2.47
CA PRO A 191 -2.17 28.30 3.17
C PRO A 191 -3.36 29.20 2.87
N LYS A 192 -3.66 30.13 3.78
CA LYS A 192 -4.69 31.14 3.54
C LYS A 192 -4.08 32.41 2.96
N LYS A 193 -4.75 32.99 1.97
CA LYS A 193 -4.46 34.28 1.35
C LYS A 193 -5.75 35.08 1.25
N ASP A 194 -5.75 36.29 1.82
CA ASP A 194 -6.90 37.21 1.85
C ASP A 194 -8.21 36.57 2.39
N GLY A 195 -8.09 35.75 3.43
CA GLY A 195 -9.24 35.11 4.09
C GLY A 195 -9.77 33.84 3.41
N THR A 196 -9.21 33.45 2.27
CA THR A 196 -9.55 32.21 1.53
C THR A 196 -8.34 31.29 1.40
N TYR A 197 -8.52 30.05 0.95
CA TYR A 197 -7.40 29.15 0.67
C TYR A 197 -6.68 29.59 -0.62
N ASP A 198 -5.34 29.70 -0.56
CA ASP A 198 -4.52 30.15 -1.67
C ASP A 198 -4.57 29.15 -2.83
N SER A 199 -5.20 29.55 -3.95
CA SER A 199 -5.32 28.71 -5.13
C SER A 199 -4.01 28.53 -5.89
N ASP A 200 -2.99 29.36 -5.63
CA ASP A 200 -1.68 29.25 -6.26
C ASP A 200 -0.73 28.34 -5.45
N ALA A 201 -1.12 27.97 -4.23
CA ALA A 201 -0.36 27.03 -3.43
C ALA A 201 -0.25 25.67 -4.12
N SER A 202 0.95 25.10 -4.09
CA SER A 202 1.26 23.77 -4.64
C SER A 202 0.93 23.62 -6.13
N VAL A 203 0.96 24.73 -6.87
CA VAL A 203 0.86 24.75 -8.34
C VAL A 203 2.25 24.88 -8.93
N LEU A 204 2.69 23.82 -9.59
CA LEU A 204 3.98 23.71 -10.27
C LEU A 204 3.78 23.81 -11.80
N PRO A 205 4.74 24.36 -12.55
CA PRO A 205 4.68 24.33 -14.00
C PRO A 205 4.80 22.88 -14.50
N LEU A 206 3.95 22.49 -15.46
CA LEU A 206 4.14 21.25 -16.19
C LEU A 206 5.40 21.42 -17.05
N PRO A 207 6.43 20.55 -16.90
CA PRO A 207 7.65 20.65 -17.69
C PRO A 207 7.37 20.60 -19.18
N GLN A 208 8.16 21.35 -19.95
CA GLN A 208 8.14 21.25 -21.40
C GLN A 208 8.94 20.02 -21.83
N ALA A 209 8.45 19.33 -22.86
CA ALA A 209 9.21 18.26 -23.47
C ALA A 209 10.50 18.79 -24.11
N ALA A 210 11.52 17.93 -24.22
CA ALA A 210 12.68 18.24 -25.04
C ALA A 210 12.24 18.50 -26.50
N THR A 211 12.91 19.44 -27.16
CA THR A 211 12.58 19.86 -28.53
C THR A 211 12.47 18.65 -29.47
N GLY A 212 11.35 18.56 -30.20
CA GLY A 212 11.14 17.53 -31.22
C GLY A 212 10.55 16.21 -30.73
N ARG A 213 10.09 16.11 -29.47
CA ARG A 213 9.31 14.96 -29.00
C ARG A 213 8.19 15.35 -28.01
N PRO A 214 7.15 14.52 -27.84
CA PRO A 214 6.14 14.70 -26.81
C PRO A 214 6.69 14.61 -25.37
N LEU A 215 5.94 15.18 -24.42
CA LEU A 215 6.21 15.07 -22.99
C LEU A 215 5.74 13.70 -22.50
N VAL A 216 6.57 12.97 -21.76
CA VAL A 216 6.22 11.66 -21.20
C VAL A 216 6.09 11.76 -19.68
N ILE A 217 4.93 11.41 -19.15
CA ILE A 217 4.69 11.36 -17.70
C ILE A 217 4.61 9.89 -17.33
N GLY A 218 5.51 9.43 -16.48
CA GLY A 218 5.47 8.08 -15.96
C GLY A 218 4.69 8.03 -14.65
N VAL A 219 3.83 7.02 -14.49
CA VAL A 219 2.99 6.83 -13.31
C VAL A 219 3.22 5.43 -12.72
N LEU A 220 3.56 5.40 -11.43
CA LEU A 220 3.69 4.20 -10.60
C LEU A 220 2.73 4.33 -9.41
N ALA A 221 2.28 3.21 -8.87
CA ALA A 221 1.46 3.14 -7.65
C ALA A 221 1.80 1.82 -6.94
N ASP A 222 1.75 1.79 -5.61
CA ASP A 222 1.89 0.55 -4.83
C ASP A 222 3.16 -0.19 -5.26
N TRP A 223 4.26 0.55 -5.34
CA TRP A 223 5.53 0.12 -5.93
C TRP A 223 6.68 0.08 -4.91
N GLY A 224 6.59 0.86 -3.82
CA GLY A 224 7.65 1.04 -2.84
C GLY A 224 7.89 -0.16 -1.91
N CYS A 225 8.03 -1.37 -2.44
CA CYS A 225 8.23 -2.61 -1.67
C CYS A 225 9.70 -2.94 -1.35
N GLY A 226 10.66 -2.41 -2.13
CA GLY A 226 12.08 -2.79 -2.00
C GLY A 226 12.44 -4.20 -2.48
N THR A 227 11.58 -4.84 -3.26
CA THR A 227 11.72 -6.24 -3.72
C THR A 227 12.31 -6.33 -5.13
N PRO A 228 12.83 -7.50 -5.56
CA PRO A 228 13.26 -7.73 -6.94
C PRO A 228 12.16 -7.48 -8.00
N GLU A 229 10.91 -7.76 -7.66
CA GLU A 229 9.67 -7.45 -8.39
C GLU A 229 9.62 -5.96 -8.71
N SER A 230 9.64 -5.11 -7.66
CA SER A 230 9.54 -3.65 -7.81
C SER A 230 10.77 -3.09 -8.54
N ALA A 231 11.94 -3.68 -8.31
CA ALA A 231 13.15 -3.34 -9.06
C ALA A 231 13.03 -3.70 -10.54
N ALA A 232 12.32 -4.77 -10.92
CA ALA A 232 12.06 -5.12 -12.31
C ALA A 232 11.11 -4.12 -12.98
N VAL A 233 10.02 -3.78 -12.29
CA VAL A 233 9.08 -2.74 -12.73
C VAL A 233 9.82 -1.41 -12.96
N LEU A 234 10.68 -0.97 -12.03
CA LEU A 234 11.44 0.27 -12.18
C LEU A 234 12.40 0.24 -13.38
N ARG A 235 13.07 -0.89 -13.64
CA ARG A 235 13.97 -1.04 -14.79
C ARG A 235 13.23 -0.86 -16.11
N GLU A 236 12.06 -1.49 -16.24
CA GLU A 236 11.25 -1.39 -17.47
C GLU A 236 10.56 -0.03 -17.61
N PHE A 237 10.15 0.56 -16.48
CA PHE A 237 9.62 1.92 -16.40
C PHE A 237 10.65 2.95 -16.88
N ALA A 238 11.91 2.81 -16.47
CA ALA A 238 12.99 3.69 -16.90
C ALA A 238 13.25 3.65 -18.42
N LYS A 239 13.01 2.51 -19.08
CA LYS A 239 13.12 2.40 -20.56
C LYS A 239 12.14 3.32 -21.29
N GLN A 240 11.03 3.72 -20.65
CA GLN A 240 10.06 4.64 -21.23
C GLN A 240 10.52 6.10 -21.22
N LYS A 241 11.66 6.40 -20.59
CA LYS A 241 12.27 7.74 -20.54
C LYS A 241 11.30 8.84 -20.09
N PRO A 242 10.59 8.68 -18.96
CA PRO A 242 9.67 9.69 -18.46
C PRO A 242 10.38 11.02 -18.21
N ASP A 243 9.72 12.11 -18.62
CA ASP A 243 10.10 13.49 -18.33
C ASP A 243 9.79 13.89 -16.89
N VAL A 244 8.62 13.44 -16.42
CA VAL A 244 8.07 13.61 -15.08
C VAL A 244 7.68 12.24 -14.55
N ILE A 245 7.96 11.98 -13.29
CA ILE A 245 7.58 10.75 -12.60
C ILE A 245 6.61 11.11 -11.48
N ILE A 246 5.49 10.38 -11.41
CA ILE A 246 4.50 10.51 -10.36
C ILE A 246 4.28 9.13 -9.71
N HIS A 247 4.48 9.04 -8.39
CA HIS A 247 4.14 7.88 -7.59
C HIS A 247 2.83 8.13 -6.82
N LEU A 248 1.85 7.24 -6.95
CA LEU A 248 0.53 7.40 -6.36
C LEU A 248 0.41 6.83 -4.93
N GLY A 249 1.53 6.64 -4.24
CA GLY A 249 1.55 6.27 -2.83
C GLY A 249 1.83 4.80 -2.57
N ASP A 250 1.96 4.53 -1.28
CA ASP A 250 2.35 3.28 -0.64
C ASP A 250 3.81 2.88 -0.85
N VAL A 251 4.64 3.39 0.06
CA VAL A 251 5.94 2.80 0.38
C VAL A 251 5.78 1.91 1.62
N TYR A 252 6.03 0.62 1.42
CA TYR A 252 5.71 -0.42 2.38
C TYR A 252 6.83 -0.70 3.36
N TYR A 253 6.53 -1.28 4.52
CA TYR A 253 5.20 -1.63 5.07
C TYR A 253 4.50 -0.48 5.78
N SER A 254 5.23 0.56 6.17
CA SER A 254 4.68 1.59 7.07
C SER A 254 5.16 3.00 6.78
N GLY A 255 5.82 3.22 5.64
CA GLY A 255 6.32 4.54 5.26
C GLY A 255 7.34 5.13 6.23
N THR A 256 8.03 4.31 7.03
CA THR A 256 9.12 4.77 7.88
C THR A 256 10.17 5.50 7.04
N LEU A 257 10.93 6.41 7.64
CA LEU A 257 12.01 7.10 6.92
C LEU A 257 12.99 6.11 6.26
N ALA A 258 13.30 4.99 6.92
CA ALA A 258 14.18 3.96 6.37
C ALA A 258 13.58 3.30 5.12
N GLU A 259 12.28 2.96 5.15
CA GLU A 259 11.55 2.40 4.00
C GLU A 259 11.46 3.45 2.87
N GLN A 260 11.05 4.68 3.16
CA GLN A 260 10.97 5.78 2.20
C GLN A 260 12.32 6.03 1.50
N ARG A 261 13.42 5.98 2.26
CA ARG A 261 14.76 6.15 1.69
C ARG A 261 15.18 4.95 0.83
N ALA A 262 15.14 3.74 1.39
CA ALA A 262 15.67 2.54 0.75
C ALA A 262 14.81 2.05 -0.41
N TYR A 263 13.49 2.20 -0.34
CA TYR A 263 12.54 1.60 -1.29
C TYR A 263 12.01 2.61 -2.30
N PHE A 264 12.05 3.90 -2.01
CA PHE A 264 11.60 4.95 -2.92
C PHE A 264 12.73 5.87 -3.37
N LEU A 265 13.31 6.67 -2.47
CA LEU A 265 14.25 7.74 -2.84
C LEU A 265 15.50 7.20 -3.56
N GLU A 266 16.22 6.26 -2.93
CA GLU A 266 17.49 5.77 -3.47
C GLU A 266 17.33 5.08 -4.83
N PRO A 267 16.34 4.16 -5.04
CA PRO A 267 16.12 3.58 -6.35
C PRO A 267 15.73 4.62 -7.41
N MET A 268 14.87 5.59 -7.07
CA MET A 268 14.43 6.66 -7.97
C MET A 268 15.60 7.54 -8.41
N VAL A 269 16.40 8.03 -7.46
CA VAL A 269 17.60 8.85 -7.74
C VAL A 269 18.61 8.04 -8.54
N LYS A 270 18.80 6.76 -8.24
CA LYS A 270 19.69 5.89 -9.00
C LYS A 270 19.24 5.69 -10.46
N ALA A 271 17.94 5.53 -10.70
CA ALA A 271 17.38 5.28 -12.02
C ALA A 271 17.31 6.56 -12.88
N PHE A 272 17.02 7.71 -12.27
CA PHE A 272 16.65 8.93 -13.01
C PHE A 272 17.51 10.15 -12.73
N GLY A 273 18.32 10.12 -11.67
CA GLY A 273 19.03 11.28 -11.14
C GLY A 273 18.11 12.19 -10.32
N LYS A 274 18.70 12.90 -9.35
CA LYS A 274 17.98 13.81 -8.45
C LYS A 274 17.29 14.99 -9.16
N ASP A 275 17.82 15.39 -10.33
CA ASP A 275 17.33 16.56 -11.08
C ASP A 275 16.07 16.22 -11.92
N ARG A 276 15.71 14.94 -12.05
CA ARG A 276 14.44 14.54 -12.65
C ARG A 276 13.30 15.02 -11.77
N VAL A 277 12.24 15.58 -12.37
CA VAL A 277 11.02 15.91 -11.62
C VAL A 277 10.34 14.61 -11.17
N ILE A 278 10.39 14.35 -9.87
CA ILE A 278 9.80 13.18 -9.22
C ILE A 278 8.85 13.69 -8.14
N LEU A 279 7.59 13.30 -8.26
CA LEU A 279 6.51 13.70 -7.37
C LEU A 279 5.82 12.47 -6.80
N GLN A 280 5.23 12.60 -5.62
CA GLN A 280 4.53 11.52 -4.93
C GLN A 280 3.32 12.06 -4.17
N THR A 281 2.20 11.34 -4.25
CA THR A 281 1.12 11.44 -3.24
C THR A 281 1.29 10.31 -2.24
N PRO A 282 1.03 10.52 -0.94
CA PRO A 282 1.07 9.45 0.04
C PRO A 282 -0.16 8.54 -0.07
N GLY A 283 0.04 7.26 0.19
CA GLY A 283 -1.00 6.27 0.47
C GLY A 283 -1.21 6.06 1.97
N ASN A 284 -2.02 5.06 2.34
CA ASN A 284 -2.25 4.75 3.75
C ASN A 284 -0.97 4.26 4.44
N HIS A 285 -0.17 3.43 3.76
CA HIS A 285 1.07 2.90 4.34
C HIS A 285 2.08 4.01 4.61
N ASP A 286 2.12 5.05 3.78
CA ASP A 286 3.01 6.18 3.98
C ASP A 286 2.74 6.95 5.29
N TYR A 287 1.52 6.85 5.83
CA TYR A 287 1.09 7.52 7.06
C TYR A 287 1.19 6.66 8.32
N TYR A 288 1.41 5.35 8.19
CA TYR A 288 1.39 4.46 9.35
C TYR A 288 2.49 4.76 10.35
N SER A 289 3.72 5.08 9.93
CA SER A 289 4.81 5.41 10.84
C SER A 289 4.98 6.93 11.04
N GLN A 290 4.99 7.35 12.30
CA GLN A 290 5.15 8.75 12.73
C GLN A 290 4.25 9.72 11.95
N GLY A 291 3.04 9.25 11.63
CA GLY A 291 2.04 10.01 10.91
C GLY A 291 2.50 10.61 9.58
N GLY A 292 3.41 9.97 8.86
CA GLY A 292 3.90 10.42 7.55
C GLY A 292 5.19 11.26 7.57
N ALA A 293 5.87 11.37 8.71
CA ALA A 293 7.12 12.13 8.81
C ALA A 293 8.18 11.70 7.77
N GLY A 294 8.32 10.38 7.53
CA GLY A 294 9.26 9.84 6.54
C GLY A 294 8.96 10.34 5.12
N PHE A 295 7.69 10.33 4.72
CA PHE A 295 7.26 10.89 3.43
C PHE A 295 7.63 12.36 3.29
N PHE A 296 7.33 13.19 4.31
CA PHE A 296 7.61 14.63 4.26
C PHE A 296 9.11 14.95 4.24
N GLU A 297 9.94 14.17 4.93
CA GLU A 297 11.39 14.32 4.86
C GLU A 297 11.92 14.03 3.45
N ILE A 298 11.42 12.97 2.81
CA ILE A 298 11.86 12.59 1.46
C ILE A 298 11.42 13.62 0.40
N ILE A 299 10.19 14.16 0.46
CA ILE A 299 9.79 15.19 -0.51
C ILE A 299 10.59 16.49 -0.33
N ASP A 300 10.98 16.83 0.90
CA ASP A 300 11.85 17.99 1.17
C ASP A 300 13.26 17.77 0.64
N GLU A 301 13.82 16.57 0.82
CA GLU A 301 15.14 16.21 0.29
C GLU A 301 15.16 16.24 -1.25
N MET A 302 14.09 15.76 -1.89
CA MET A 302 13.95 15.81 -3.35
C MET A 302 13.74 17.25 -3.87
N GLY A 303 13.03 18.09 -3.12
CA GLY A 303 12.82 19.50 -3.45
C GLY A 303 11.88 19.77 -4.64
N HIS A 304 11.15 18.76 -5.12
CA HIS A 304 10.23 18.88 -6.27
C HIS A 304 8.81 19.29 -5.89
N GLN A 305 8.41 19.07 -4.65
CA GLN A 305 7.09 19.44 -4.11
C GLN A 305 7.20 19.88 -2.65
N ASN A 306 6.22 20.66 -2.19
CA ASN A 306 6.19 21.18 -0.83
C ASN A 306 5.04 20.62 0.02
N THR A 307 4.10 19.89 -0.58
CA THR A 307 2.89 19.35 0.08
C THR A 307 2.63 17.94 -0.42
N SER A 308 1.73 17.19 0.24
CA SER A 308 1.32 15.84 -0.16
C SER A 308 0.41 15.80 -1.39
N PHE A 309 -0.12 16.95 -1.79
CA PHE A 309 -0.93 17.18 -2.98
C PHE A 309 -0.26 18.23 -3.87
N PHE A 310 -0.55 18.26 -5.17
CA PHE A 310 0.05 19.24 -6.09
C PHE A 310 -0.74 19.38 -7.40
N VAL A 311 -0.45 20.44 -8.14
CA VAL A 311 -0.84 20.58 -9.55
C VAL A 311 0.40 20.70 -10.42
N LEU A 312 0.43 19.99 -11.55
CA LEU A 312 1.28 20.33 -12.69
C LEU A 312 0.45 21.03 -13.75
N ARG A 313 0.77 22.28 -14.09
CA ARG A 313 -0.04 23.08 -15.01
C ARG A 313 0.76 23.54 -16.24
N GLY A 314 0.27 23.17 -17.42
CA GLY A 314 0.76 23.64 -18.71
C GLY A 314 -0.27 24.49 -19.45
N GLU A 315 -0.07 24.67 -20.76
CA GLU A 315 -0.91 25.52 -21.62
C GLU A 315 -2.22 24.85 -22.10
N ARG A 316 -2.25 23.51 -22.08
CA ARG A 316 -3.36 22.70 -22.57
C ARG A 316 -3.83 21.65 -21.57
N TRP A 317 -2.95 21.26 -20.67
CA TRP A 317 -3.17 20.20 -19.70
C TRP A 317 -2.85 20.68 -18.29
N GLN A 318 -3.59 20.15 -17.33
CA GLN A 318 -3.17 20.13 -15.94
C GLN A 318 -3.34 18.74 -15.34
N ILE A 319 -2.49 18.41 -14.37
CA ILE A 319 -2.61 17.22 -13.53
C ILE A 319 -2.85 17.70 -12.12
N VAL A 320 -3.93 17.24 -11.49
CA VAL A 320 -4.30 17.57 -10.11
C VAL A 320 -4.18 16.31 -9.28
N ALA A 321 -3.16 16.25 -8.42
CA ALA A 321 -2.90 15.13 -7.52
C ALA A 321 -3.34 15.50 -6.10
N VAL A 322 -4.16 14.64 -5.48
CA VAL A 322 -4.74 14.85 -4.15
C VAL A 322 -4.27 13.77 -3.17
N ASP A 323 -4.09 14.16 -1.91
CA ASP A 323 -3.72 13.29 -0.80
C ASP A 323 -4.98 12.72 -0.15
N THR A 324 -5.17 11.44 -0.43
CA THR A 324 -6.23 10.61 0.14
C THR A 324 -5.71 9.67 1.24
N GLY A 325 -4.40 9.62 1.49
CA GLY A 325 -3.78 8.68 2.43
C GLY A 325 -4.01 9.07 3.88
N ILE A 326 -4.03 10.37 4.15
CA ILE A 326 -4.09 10.92 5.51
C ILE A 326 -5.31 10.49 6.33
N LEU A 327 -6.43 10.11 5.70
CA LEU A 327 -7.64 9.69 6.43
C LEU A 327 -7.83 8.17 6.48
N ASP A 328 -6.85 7.40 6.01
CA ASP A 328 -6.85 5.93 6.06
C ASP A 328 -5.61 5.36 6.80
N ASN A 329 -5.17 6.05 7.84
CA ASN A 329 -3.91 5.77 8.54
C ASN A 329 -4.06 4.88 9.80
N PHE A 330 -5.22 4.26 10.03
CA PHE A 330 -5.52 3.53 11.27
C PHE A 330 -6.00 2.10 11.03
N ASN A 331 -5.07 1.20 10.70
CA ASN A 331 -5.42 -0.18 10.34
C ASN A 331 -5.17 -1.25 11.41
N LEU A 332 -5.06 -0.90 12.71
CA LEU A 332 -4.75 -1.89 13.75
C LEU A 332 -5.77 -2.21 14.84
N ILE A 333 -6.77 -1.37 15.10
CA ILE A 333 -7.50 -1.46 16.38
C ILE A 333 -9.02 -1.63 16.16
N SER A 334 -9.37 -2.88 15.82
CA SER A 334 -10.70 -3.54 15.92
C SER A 334 -11.73 -3.31 14.81
N ASP A 335 -12.11 -4.40 14.11
CA ASP A 335 -13.21 -4.56 13.13
C ASP A 335 -14.53 -3.84 13.52
N GLN A 336 -14.78 -3.64 14.83
CA GLN A 336 -15.97 -2.95 15.31
C GLN A 336 -15.90 -1.42 15.19
N LEU A 337 -14.71 -0.84 15.13
CA LEU A 337 -14.48 0.59 14.90
C LEU A 337 -14.30 0.92 13.39
N TYR A 338 -13.95 -0.05 12.54
CA TYR A 338 -13.74 0.11 11.09
C TYR A 338 -14.99 0.26 10.26
N SER A 339 -16.15 -0.15 10.77
CA SER A 339 -17.35 -0.26 9.94
C SER A 339 -17.86 1.06 9.33
N LYS A 340 -17.12 2.19 9.45
CA LYS A 340 -17.58 3.56 9.20
C LYS A 340 -16.56 4.56 8.64
N THR A 341 -15.31 4.19 8.36
CA THR A 341 -14.34 5.12 7.74
C THR A 341 -14.37 5.01 6.22
N MET A 342 -14.66 6.13 5.57
CA MET A 342 -14.69 6.28 4.13
C MET A 342 -13.67 7.37 3.82
N VAL A 343 -12.76 7.14 2.87
CA VAL A 343 -11.70 8.10 2.55
C VAL A 343 -12.29 9.39 2.00
N PHE A 344 -11.77 10.55 2.41
CA PHE A 344 -12.15 11.85 1.86
C PHE A 344 -11.00 12.85 1.95
N LEU A 345 -11.16 14.01 1.31
CA LEU A 345 -10.18 15.10 1.41
C LEU A 345 -10.50 16.03 2.58
N THR A 346 -9.46 16.54 3.23
CA THR A 346 -9.64 17.59 4.26
C THR A 346 -10.27 18.85 3.65
N GLU A 347 -10.92 19.70 4.46
CA GLU A 347 -11.67 20.85 3.91
C GLU A 347 -10.81 21.78 3.04
N ASP A 348 -9.61 22.12 3.52
CA ASP A 348 -8.66 22.98 2.82
C ASP A 348 -8.28 22.39 1.46
N GLN A 349 -7.95 21.10 1.43
CA GLN A 349 -7.60 20.40 0.21
C GLN A 349 -8.79 20.23 -0.74
N ALA A 350 -9.98 19.93 -0.21
CA ALA A 350 -11.19 19.77 -1.01
C ALA A 350 -11.64 21.10 -1.65
N VAL A 351 -11.54 22.22 -0.92
CA VAL A 351 -11.80 23.56 -1.48
C VAL A 351 -10.75 23.90 -2.53
N TRP A 352 -9.48 23.68 -2.23
CA TRP A 352 -8.37 23.92 -3.16
C TRP A 352 -8.50 23.08 -4.44
N ALA A 353 -8.69 21.77 -4.33
CA ALA A 353 -8.75 20.84 -5.47
C ALA A 353 -9.92 21.18 -6.40
N ARG A 354 -11.11 21.48 -5.85
CA ARG A 354 -12.24 21.97 -6.65
C ARG A 354 -11.91 23.25 -7.38
N ARG A 355 -11.24 24.21 -6.71
CA ARG A 355 -10.78 25.44 -7.36
C ARG A 355 -9.81 25.16 -8.51
N GLN A 356 -8.94 24.16 -8.39
CA GLN A 356 -8.05 23.77 -9.50
C GLN A 356 -8.83 23.22 -10.70
N LEU A 357 -9.89 22.45 -10.49
CA LEU A 357 -10.75 21.97 -11.58
C LEU A 357 -11.50 23.12 -12.27
N GLU A 358 -12.01 24.08 -11.49
CA GLU A 358 -12.64 25.30 -12.01
C GLU A 358 -11.66 26.12 -12.86
N ILE A 359 -10.43 26.35 -12.37
CA ILE A 359 -9.37 27.04 -13.12
C ILE A 359 -9.08 26.31 -14.43
N GLY A 360 -9.05 24.97 -14.40
CA GLY A 360 -8.88 24.16 -15.60
C GLY A 360 -9.96 24.46 -16.64
N LYS A 361 -11.23 24.47 -16.21
CA LYS A 361 -12.38 24.81 -17.06
C LYS A 361 -12.33 26.25 -17.57
N GLU A 362 -12.06 27.21 -16.70
CA GLU A 362 -11.94 28.65 -17.03
C GLU A 362 -10.86 28.90 -18.09
N ARG A 363 -9.76 28.16 -18.04
CA ARG A 363 -8.62 28.27 -18.97
C ARG A 363 -8.71 27.34 -20.18
N GLY A 364 -9.75 26.51 -20.28
CA GLY A 364 -9.89 25.52 -21.35
C GLY A 364 -8.83 24.41 -21.32
N LEU A 365 -8.30 24.08 -20.14
CA LEU A 365 -7.34 23.00 -19.92
C LEU A 365 -8.08 21.67 -19.78
N LYS A 366 -7.51 20.61 -20.37
CA LYS A 366 -7.87 19.23 -20.03
C LYS A 366 -7.24 18.86 -18.69
N THR A 367 -8.00 18.20 -17.82
CA THR A 367 -7.54 17.85 -16.47
C THR A 367 -7.42 16.34 -16.29
N ILE A 368 -6.27 15.87 -15.81
CA ILE A 368 -6.10 14.52 -15.26
C ILE A 368 -6.10 14.63 -13.74
N MET A 369 -6.87 13.79 -13.05
CA MET A 369 -6.83 13.67 -11.60
C MET A 369 -6.00 12.46 -11.17
N MET A 370 -5.38 12.56 -10.01
CA MET A 370 -4.57 11.50 -9.41
C MET A 370 -4.80 11.44 -7.90
N SER A 371 -4.88 10.24 -7.34
CA SER A 371 -4.96 9.98 -5.89
C SER A 371 -4.35 8.63 -5.56
N HIS A 372 -4.17 8.32 -4.28
CA HIS A 372 -3.85 6.95 -3.88
C HIS A 372 -5.11 6.07 -3.89
N HIS A 373 -6.14 6.49 -3.13
CA HIS A 373 -7.39 5.75 -3.01
C HIS A 373 -8.34 5.97 -4.19
N GLN A 374 -9.18 4.96 -4.41
CA GLN A 374 -10.17 4.85 -5.46
C GLN A 374 -11.41 5.74 -5.22
N LEU A 375 -11.92 6.35 -6.31
CA LEU A 375 -13.26 6.98 -6.29
C LEU A 375 -14.36 5.91 -6.25
N PHE A 376 -14.13 4.76 -6.86
CA PHE A 376 -15.02 3.60 -6.84
C PHE A 376 -14.22 2.32 -7.01
N SER A 377 -14.75 1.21 -6.52
CA SER A 377 -14.16 -0.12 -6.67
C SER A 377 -15.14 -1.07 -7.34
N ARG A 378 -14.60 -2.08 -8.03
CA ARG A 378 -15.35 -3.22 -8.55
C ARG A 378 -15.47 -4.35 -7.53
N SER A 379 -14.46 -4.49 -6.67
CA SER A 379 -14.29 -5.59 -5.73
C SER A 379 -14.69 -5.25 -4.29
N GLU A 380 -14.75 -3.97 -3.94
CA GLU A 380 -14.87 -3.50 -2.56
C GLU A 380 -16.07 -2.57 -2.36
N VAL A 381 -16.54 -2.49 -1.12
CA VAL A 381 -17.49 -1.46 -0.68
C VAL A 381 -16.69 -0.26 -0.19
N VAL A 382 -16.63 0.79 -0.99
CA VAL A 382 -15.83 2.00 -0.68
C VAL A 382 -16.68 3.21 -0.31
N GLY A 383 -18.01 3.06 -0.32
CA GLY A 383 -18.96 4.10 0.09
C GLY A 383 -19.83 3.67 1.26
N MET A 384 -20.58 4.63 1.79
CA MET A 384 -21.55 4.40 2.88
C MET A 384 -22.94 4.86 2.51
N ALA A 385 -23.95 4.08 2.89
CA ALA A 385 -25.38 4.40 2.77
C ALA A 385 -26.08 4.44 4.14
N ASN A 386 -26.93 5.45 4.33
CA ASN A 386 -27.63 5.86 5.57
C ASN A 386 -27.00 5.47 6.93
N SER A 387 -25.67 5.49 7.03
CA SER A 387 -24.89 5.38 8.27
C SER A 387 -24.35 6.74 8.67
N LYS A 388 -24.27 7.00 9.99
CA LYS A 388 -23.34 8.01 10.51
C LYS A 388 -21.95 7.57 10.06
N VAL A 389 -21.32 8.33 9.18
CA VAL A 389 -19.88 8.23 8.96
C VAL A 389 -19.30 8.80 10.26
N SER A 390 -18.83 7.95 11.17
CA SER A 390 -18.40 8.40 12.49
C SER A 390 -17.20 9.33 12.34
N GLU A 391 -17.40 10.58 12.76
CA GLU A 391 -16.45 11.70 12.69
C GLU A 391 -15.36 11.66 13.76
N ALA A 392 -14.97 10.48 14.21
CA ALA A 392 -13.81 10.34 15.07
C ALA A 392 -12.68 9.76 14.22
N THR A 393 -11.99 10.60 13.45
CA THR A 393 -10.53 10.49 13.48
C THR A 393 -10.18 10.74 14.95
N TYR A 394 -9.94 9.70 15.74
CA TYR A 394 -9.96 9.75 17.21
C TYR A 394 -9.16 10.90 17.85
N GLU A 395 -9.60 11.40 19.03
CA GLU A 395 -8.88 12.38 19.87
C GLU A 395 -7.50 11.85 20.35
N PRO A 396 -6.43 12.69 20.42
CA PRO A 396 -6.22 13.90 19.65
C PRO A 396 -4.82 13.98 19.02
N ASP A 397 -4.82 14.35 17.73
CA ASP A 397 -3.73 15.06 17.03
C ASP A 397 -3.56 16.49 17.63
N GLU A 398 -3.45 16.58 18.97
CA GLU A 398 -3.54 17.82 19.78
C GLU A 398 -2.25 18.65 19.71
N ILE A 399 -1.13 18.02 19.36
CA ILE A 399 0.20 18.64 19.37
C ILE A 399 0.50 19.32 18.02
N ALA A 400 -0.11 18.87 16.91
CA ALA A 400 0.15 19.47 15.61
C ALA A 400 -0.51 20.85 15.44
N GLY A 401 -1.61 21.16 16.15
CA GLY A 401 -2.33 22.43 15.99
C GLY A 401 -2.85 22.69 14.57
N THR A 402 -2.85 21.69 13.68
CA THR A 402 -3.02 21.86 12.23
C THR A 402 -4.40 21.44 11.71
N PHE A 403 -5.16 20.59 12.39
CA PHE A 403 -6.56 20.34 12.04
C PHE A 403 -7.50 20.78 13.17
N PRO A 404 -8.13 21.97 13.08
CA PRO A 404 -9.32 22.18 13.88
C PRO A 404 -10.34 21.11 13.47
N TRP A 405 -10.85 20.41 14.49
CA TRP A 405 -12.01 19.54 14.44
C TRP A 405 -13.20 20.26 13.80
N LEU A 406 -13.25 20.31 12.48
CA LEU A 406 -14.48 20.58 11.78
C LEU A 406 -15.23 19.26 11.76
N ASN A 407 -16.18 19.12 12.69
CA ASN A 407 -17.20 18.09 12.66
C ASN A 407 -17.75 17.98 11.22
N PHE A 408 -17.26 17.00 10.47
CA PHE A 408 -17.76 16.67 9.14
C PHE A 408 -19.05 15.86 9.27
N THR A 409 -20.07 16.41 9.96
CA THR A 409 -21.26 15.65 10.33
C THR A 409 -22.15 15.57 9.10
N THR A 410 -21.89 14.56 8.29
CA THR A 410 -22.76 14.20 7.19
C THR A 410 -23.38 12.84 7.46
N GLN A 411 -24.66 12.73 7.15
CA GLN A 411 -25.32 11.45 7.04
C GLN A 411 -25.31 11.09 5.55
N SER A 412 -25.17 9.81 5.23
CA SER A 412 -25.17 9.38 3.83
C SER A 412 -26.49 9.64 3.10
N ASN A 413 -27.60 9.87 3.82
CA ASN A 413 -28.84 10.40 3.24
C ASN A 413 -28.73 11.86 2.75
N ARG A 414 -27.66 12.58 3.12
CA ARG A 414 -27.28 13.91 2.62
C ARG A 414 -26.21 13.85 1.52
N LEU A 415 -25.67 12.67 1.24
CA LEU A 415 -24.68 12.44 0.18
C LEU A 415 -25.40 12.11 -1.15
N PRO A 416 -24.72 12.25 -2.30
CA PRO A 416 -25.31 11.96 -3.61
C PRO A 416 -25.98 10.59 -3.67
N GLY A 417 -27.15 10.53 -4.30
CA GLY A 417 -27.93 9.29 -4.47
C GLY A 417 -28.91 8.94 -3.36
N GLN A 418 -28.87 9.62 -2.20
CA GLN A 418 -29.80 9.42 -1.06
C GLN A 418 -30.02 7.93 -0.74
N LEU A 419 -28.93 7.17 -0.69
CA LEU A 419 -28.97 5.72 -0.70
C LEU A 419 -29.65 5.16 0.56
N PRO A 420 -30.54 4.15 0.42
CA PRO A 420 -31.10 3.41 1.53
C PRO A 420 -30.01 2.75 2.42
N PRO A 421 -30.22 2.59 3.74
CA PRO A 421 -29.23 2.01 4.68
C PRO A 421 -28.71 0.63 4.34
N ASP A 422 -29.47 -0.13 3.55
CA ASP A 422 -29.19 -1.50 3.15
C ASP A 422 -28.38 -1.61 1.84
N VAL A 423 -28.14 -0.49 1.14
CA VAL A 423 -27.34 -0.47 -0.09
C VAL A 423 -25.85 -0.30 0.24
N ALA A 424 -24.98 -1.18 -0.27
CA ALA A 424 -23.54 -0.96 -0.21
C ALA A 424 -23.08 -0.27 -1.51
N PRO A 425 -22.59 0.98 -1.47
CA PRO A 425 -22.16 1.68 -2.68
C PRO A 425 -20.80 1.17 -3.16
N ALA A 426 -20.66 0.97 -4.47
CA ALA A 426 -19.37 0.75 -5.12
C ALA A 426 -18.59 2.06 -5.31
N VAL A 427 -19.25 3.22 -5.20
CA VAL A 427 -18.62 4.55 -5.24
C VAL A 427 -18.35 5.06 -3.83
N ASN A 428 -17.26 5.78 -3.62
CA ASN A 428 -17.01 6.58 -2.44
C ASN A 428 -17.95 7.80 -2.45
N THR A 429 -19.08 7.70 -1.74
CA THR A 429 -20.14 8.71 -1.75
C THR A 429 -19.70 10.03 -1.12
N ARG A 430 -18.65 10.03 -0.30
CA ARG A 430 -18.07 11.25 0.28
C ARG A 430 -17.18 11.97 -0.71
N MET A 431 -16.28 11.27 -1.39
CA MET A 431 -15.48 11.85 -2.47
C MET A 431 -16.38 12.37 -3.60
N LEU A 432 -17.44 11.64 -3.96
CA LEU A 432 -18.43 12.11 -4.93
C LEU A 432 -19.15 13.40 -4.48
N SER A 433 -19.34 13.61 -3.17
CA SER A 433 -19.88 14.88 -2.65
C SER A 433 -18.87 16.04 -2.73
N GLN A 434 -17.58 15.74 -2.64
CA GLN A 434 -16.49 16.72 -2.77
C GLN A 434 -16.18 17.04 -4.23
N PHE A 435 -16.50 16.13 -5.14
CA PHE A 435 -16.34 16.29 -6.58
C PHE A 435 -17.66 15.99 -7.29
N PRO A 436 -18.60 16.95 -7.32
CA PRO A 436 -19.89 16.77 -7.98
C PRO A 436 -19.73 16.60 -9.50
N ALA A 437 -20.79 16.09 -10.14
CA ALA A 437 -20.77 15.67 -11.55
C ALA A 437 -20.31 16.78 -12.51
N GLU A 438 -20.64 18.05 -12.23
CA GLU A 438 -20.25 19.20 -13.05
C GLU A 438 -18.73 19.44 -13.07
N LEU A 439 -18.04 19.06 -11.99
CA LEU A 439 -16.58 19.09 -11.93
C LEU A 439 -15.99 17.84 -12.60
N LEU A 440 -16.55 16.66 -12.34
CA LEU A 440 -16.10 15.40 -12.94
C LEU A 440 -16.23 15.39 -14.46
N GLU A 441 -17.19 16.11 -15.04
CA GLU A 441 -17.32 16.26 -16.49
C GLU A 441 -16.05 16.87 -17.14
N GLY A 442 -15.37 17.76 -16.41
CA GLY A 442 -14.11 18.39 -16.82
C GLY A 442 -12.87 17.51 -16.63
N VAL A 443 -13.00 16.37 -15.96
CA VAL A 443 -11.91 15.42 -15.72
C VAL A 443 -11.82 14.46 -16.91
N SER A 444 -10.66 14.46 -17.56
CA SER A 444 -10.37 13.62 -18.73
C SER A 444 -10.12 12.16 -18.33
N ALA A 445 -9.42 11.96 -17.20
CA ALA A 445 -9.21 10.69 -16.53
C ALA A 445 -8.82 10.89 -15.06
N TRP A 446 -9.10 9.92 -14.20
CA TRP A 446 -8.64 9.85 -12.83
C TRP A 446 -7.85 8.55 -12.63
N PHE A 447 -6.59 8.65 -12.20
CA PHE A 447 -5.72 7.52 -11.88
C PHE A 447 -5.57 7.32 -10.37
N TRP A 448 -5.57 6.07 -9.91
CA TRP A 448 -5.37 5.71 -8.51
C TRP A 448 -4.65 4.36 -8.34
N GLY A 449 -4.21 4.07 -7.11
CA GLY A 449 -3.54 2.84 -6.68
C GLY A 449 -4.37 2.07 -5.64
N HIS A 450 -3.75 1.71 -4.52
CA HIS A 450 -4.33 1.09 -3.31
C HIS A 450 -4.84 -0.35 -3.51
N GLU A 451 -5.75 -0.57 -4.46
CA GLU A 451 -6.15 -1.92 -4.82
C GLU A 451 -5.00 -2.57 -5.60
N HIS A 452 -4.43 -3.68 -5.10
CA HIS A 452 -3.26 -4.36 -5.69
C HIS A 452 -3.55 -5.08 -7.02
N SER A 453 -3.95 -4.30 -8.04
CA SER A 453 -4.45 -4.74 -9.34
C SER A 453 -4.32 -3.62 -10.39
N SER A 454 -4.69 -3.94 -11.63
CA SER A 454 -4.91 -2.94 -12.67
C SER A 454 -6.28 -3.08 -13.31
N ALA A 455 -7.00 -1.96 -13.42
CA ALA A 455 -8.29 -1.93 -14.09
C ALA A 455 -8.49 -0.64 -14.88
N ILE A 456 -8.93 -0.79 -16.13
CA ILE A 456 -9.33 0.33 -16.99
C ILE A 456 -10.85 0.30 -17.05
N PHE A 457 -11.49 1.20 -16.31
CA PHE A 457 -12.95 1.20 -16.19
C PHE A 457 -13.65 1.92 -17.34
N ALA A 458 -14.82 1.41 -17.73
CA ALA A 458 -15.81 2.15 -18.49
C ALA A 458 -16.35 3.35 -17.67
N PRO A 459 -17.03 4.32 -18.30
CA PRO A 459 -17.60 5.46 -17.57
C PRO A 459 -18.50 5.01 -16.41
N TYR A 460 -18.28 5.56 -15.22
CA TYR A 460 -19.01 5.20 -14.01
C TYR A 460 -19.09 6.38 -13.05
N ALA A 461 -20.21 6.51 -12.32
CA ALA A 461 -20.43 7.57 -11.32
C ALA A 461 -20.17 9.01 -11.80
N GLY A 462 -20.42 9.31 -13.08
CA GLY A 462 -20.17 10.63 -13.69
C GLY A 462 -18.71 10.87 -14.10
N LEU A 463 -17.79 9.98 -13.74
CA LEU A 463 -16.41 10.00 -14.22
C LEU A 463 -16.32 9.30 -15.58
N LYS A 464 -15.74 9.99 -16.56
CA LYS A 464 -15.57 9.46 -17.93
C LYS A 464 -14.58 8.29 -17.99
N ARG A 465 -13.52 8.35 -17.18
CA ARG A 465 -12.39 7.41 -17.22
C ARG A 465 -11.76 7.25 -15.83
N GLY A 466 -12.01 6.12 -15.18
CA GLY A 466 -11.33 5.71 -13.94
C GLY A 466 -10.25 4.65 -14.20
N ARG A 467 -9.05 4.80 -13.64
CA ARG A 467 -7.87 3.98 -13.95
C ARG A 467 -7.18 3.53 -12.66
N LEU A 468 -7.29 2.25 -12.35
CA LEU A 468 -6.59 1.61 -11.25
C LEU A 468 -5.22 1.09 -11.72
N LEU A 469 -4.17 1.40 -10.95
CA LEU A 469 -2.76 1.12 -11.27
C LEU A 469 -1.97 0.46 -10.14
N GLY A 470 -2.58 -0.04 -9.06
CA GLY A 470 -1.88 -0.52 -7.86
C GLY A 470 -1.11 -1.85 -7.96
N HIS A 471 -0.63 -2.22 -9.14
CA HIS A 471 0.08 -3.48 -9.40
C HIS A 471 1.59 -3.25 -9.57
N GLY A 472 2.18 -2.36 -8.76
CA GLY A 472 3.58 -1.95 -8.89
C GLY A 472 4.60 -2.89 -8.26
N CYS A 473 4.24 -3.59 -7.17
CA CYS A 473 5.15 -4.54 -6.52
C CYS A 473 4.50 -5.74 -5.83
N ILE A 474 3.26 -5.61 -5.34
CA ILE A 474 2.54 -6.72 -4.73
C ILE A 474 1.82 -7.50 -5.82
N ALA A 475 2.20 -8.77 -5.99
CA ALA A 475 1.70 -9.64 -7.04
C ALA A 475 0.69 -10.66 -6.48
N PRO A 476 -0.62 -10.50 -6.73
CA PRO A 476 -1.60 -11.49 -6.32
C PRO A 476 -1.39 -12.81 -7.06
N PRO A 477 -1.51 -13.98 -6.39
CA PRO A 477 -1.55 -15.28 -7.05
C PRO A 477 -2.64 -15.32 -8.13
N LYS A 478 -2.39 -15.99 -9.27
CA LYS A 478 -3.39 -16.07 -10.36
C LYS A 478 -4.66 -16.86 -9.98
N THR A 479 -4.63 -17.59 -8.88
CA THR A 479 -5.78 -18.24 -8.24
C THR A 479 -6.76 -17.23 -7.61
N HIS A 480 -6.28 -16.02 -7.29
CA HIS A 480 -7.10 -14.91 -6.82
C HIS A 480 -7.66 -14.12 -8.02
N ASP A 481 -8.97 -13.89 -8.07
CA ASP A 481 -9.57 -13.05 -9.11
C ASP A 481 -9.45 -11.55 -8.75
N VAL A 482 -8.48 -10.88 -9.38
CA VAL A 482 -8.25 -9.42 -9.24
C VAL A 482 -9.33 -8.57 -9.93
N TYR A 483 -10.23 -9.18 -10.68
CA TYR A 483 -11.38 -8.53 -11.34
C TYR A 483 -12.72 -8.97 -10.77
N ARG A 484 -12.68 -9.62 -9.60
CA ARG A 484 -13.87 -10.09 -8.90
C ARG A 484 -14.85 -8.95 -8.72
N VAL A 485 -16.09 -9.36 -8.68
CA VAL A 485 -17.22 -8.46 -8.49
C VAL A 485 -17.69 -8.57 -7.06
N SER A 486 -17.80 -7.44 -6.37
CA SER A 486 -18.41 -7.42 -5.04
C SER A 486 -19.86 -7.89 -5.14
N ASN A 487 -20.22 -8.90 -4.36
CA ASN A 487 -21.58 -9.43 -4.30
C ASN A 487 -22.53 -8.57 -3.44
N VAL A 488 -22.00 -7.59 -2.71
CA VAL A 488 -22.77 -6.72 -1.82
C VAL A 488 -23.01 -5.34 -2.40
N THR A 489 -22.25 -4.92 -3.41
CA THR A 489 -22.41 -3.57 -3.97
C THR A 489 -23.55 -3.41 -4.96
N ASP A 490 -24.53 -4.31 -5.04
CA ASP A 490 -25.58 -4.28 -6.06
C ASP A 490 -26.57 -3.10 -5.89
N GLY A 491 -27.21 -2.67 -6.98
CA GLY A 491 -28.26 -1.64 -6.98
C GLY A 491 -27.89 -0.30 -7.62
N LYS A 492 -28.87 0.58 -7.83
CA LYS A 492 -28.70 1.92 -8.44
C LYS A 492 -28.92 3.03 -7.40
N PRO A 493 -28.39 4.25 -7.59
CA PRO A 493 -27.56 4.74 -8.71
C PRO A 493 -26.06 4.46 -8.62
N TRP A 494 -25.52 4.13 -7.44
CA TRP A 494 -24.06 4.03 -7.21
C TRP A 494 -23.58 2.65 -6.71
N GLY A 495 -24.48 1.68 -6.69
CA GLY A 495 -24.11 0.26 -6.66
C GLY A 495 -23.95 -0.28 -8.08
N GLY A 496 -23.94 -1.59 -8.19
CA GLY A 496 -23.52 -2.34 -9.36
C GLY A 496 -22.01 -2.57 -9.38
N HIS A 497 -21.53 -2.92 -10.56
CA HIS A 497 -20.19 -3.45 -10.76
C HIS A 497 -19.51 -2.65 -11.86
N PRO A 498 -18.70 -1.63 -11.50
CA PRO A 498 -17.96 -0.82 -12.48
C PRO A 498 -17.34 -1.69 -13.58
N GLU A 499 -17.79 -1.48 -14.81
CA GLU A 499 -17.41 -2.32 -15.94
C GLU A 499 -15.99 -2.00 -16.41
N LEU A 500 -15.31 -3.00 -16.98
CA LEU A 500 -13.98 -2.84 -17.56
C LEU A 500 -14.10 -2.52 -19.05
N MET A 501 -13.15 -1.76 -19.57
CA MET A 501 -13.00 -1.58 -21.01
C MET A 501 -12.69 -2.93 -21.68
N PRO A 502 -13.28 -3.23 -22.85
CA PRO A 502 -12.97 -4.45 -23.57
C PRO A 502 -11.47 -4.55 -23.91
N GLY A 503 -10.87 -5.72 -23.67
CA GLY A 503 -9.45 -5.97 -23.99
C GLY A 503 -8.44 -5.31 -23.05
N SER A 504 -8.87 -4.70 -21.94
CA SER A 504 -7.99 -3.96 -21.02
C SER A 504 -7.57 -4.75 -19.79
N ARG A 505 -7.68 -6.08 -19.82
CA ARG A 505 -7.30 -6.93 -18.69
C ARG A 505 -5.80 -7.19 -18.72
N VAL A 506 -5.18 -7.11 -17.56
CA VAL A 506 -3.80 -7.56 -17.35
C VAL A 506 -3.72 -9.08 -17.51
N GLY A 507 -2.58 -9.58 -17.95
CA GLY A 507 -2.29 -11.00 -18.06
C GLY A 507 -1.85 -11.64 -16.74
N THR A 508 -1.49 -12.92 -16.83
CA THR A 508 -0.88 -13.70 -15.74
C THR A 508 0.36 -14.39 -16.28
N GLY A 509 1.33 -14.66 -15.41
CA GLY A 509 2.45 -15.54 -15.72
C GLY A 509 2.28 -16.94 -15.16
N ASP A 510 3.40 -17.53 -14.77
CA ASP A 510 3.41 -18.90 -14.25
C ASP A 510 2.61 -19.01 -12.95
N ASN A 511 2.69 -18.00 -12.08
CA ASN A 511 2.09 -18.06 -10.75
C ASN A 511 1.23 -16.84 -10.39
N PHE A 512 1.53 -15.67 -10.93
CA PHE A 512 0.97 -14.41 -10.45
C PHE A 512 0.26 -13.62 -11.55
N TRP A 513 -0.55 -12.65 -11.14
CA TRP A 513 -0.98 -11.58 -12.03
C TRP A 513 0.21 -10.69 -12.39
N ASN A 514 0.25 -10.23 -13.63
CA ASN A 514 1.37 -9.42 -14.09
C ASN A 514 1.43 -8.09 -13.33
N LEU A 515 2.63 -7.67 -12.93
CA LEU A 515 2.91 -6.35 -12.37
C LEU A 515 3.05 -5.32 -13.49
N GLY A 516 3.05 -4.02 -13.18
CA GLY A 516 3.09 -3.03 -14.23
C GLY A 516 3.10 -1.58 -13.79
N PHE A 517 2.92 -0.71 -14.78
CA PHE A 517 2.97 0.74 -14.65
C PHE A 517 2.28 1.40 -15.85
N ALA A 518 2.13 2.73 -15.80
CA ALA A 518 1.57 3.48 -16.92
C ALA A 518 2.47 4.64 -17.35
N THR A 519 2.26 5.11 -18.58
CA THR A 519 2.77 6.40 -19.05
C THR A 519 1.65 7.19 -19.69
N VAL A 520 1.70 8.52 -19.57
CA VAL A 520 0.84 9.47 -20.29
C VAL A 520 1.74 10.35 -21.14
N THR A 521 1.62 10.22 -22.45
CA THR A 521 2.35 11.05 -23.42
C THR A 521 1.49 12.24 -23.81
N ILE A 522 1.96 13.47 -23.60
CA ILE A 522 1.26 14.72 -23.94
C ILE A 522 1.91 15.37 -25.16
N ASP A 523 1.09 15.63 -26.19
CA ASP A 523 1.49 16.33 -27.41
C ASP A 523 0.41 17.36 -27.80
N GLY A 524 0.68 18.63 -27.45
CA GLY A 524 -0.27 19.73 -27.64
C GLY A 524 -1.62 19.44 -26.94
N PRO A 525 -2.74 19.39 -27.67
CA PRO A 525 -4.07 19.10 -27.09
C PRO A 525 -4.34 17.60 -26.87
N ASN A 526 -3.46 16.72 -27.35
CA ASN A 526 -3.66 15.28 -27.32
C ASN A 526 -2.87 14.66 -26.16
N ALA A 527 -3.42 13.62 -25.54
CA ALA A 527 -2.65 12.76 -24.66
C ALA A 527 -2.94 11.28 -24.96
N VAL A 528 -1.93 10.43 -24.78
CA VAL A 528 -2.02 8.99 -24.97
C VAL A 528 -1.55 8.30 -23.69
N ALA A 529 -2.44 7.53 -23.06
CA ALA A 529 -2.07 6.67 -21.94
C ALA A 529 -1.71 5.27 -22.45
N ARG A 530 -0.56 4.76 -22.00
CA ARG A 530 -0.07 3.41 -22.28
C ARG A 530 0.11 2.66 -20.98
N TYR A 531 -0.37 1.42 -20.95
CA TYR A 531 -0.34 0.55 -19.78
C TYR A 531 0.52 -0.67 -20.07
N PHE A 532 1.49 -0.88 -19.21
CA PHE A 532 2.52 -1.90 -19.39
C PHE A 532 2.40 -2.97 -18.32
N GLN A 533 2.74 -4.20 -18.69
CA GLN A 533 2.73 -5.36 -17.79
C GLN A 533 4.03 -6.15 -17.91
N LEU A 534 4.47 -6.75 -16.81
CA LEU A 534 5.61 -7.64 -16.69
C LEU A 534 5.10 -8.99 -16.20
N GLN A 535 5.43 -10.04 -16.94
CA GLN A 535 5.01 -11.41 -16.60
C GLN A 535 6.01 -12.06 -15.65
N ASP A 536 5.50 -12.85 -14.69
CA ASP A 536 6.35 -13.71 -13.86
C ASP A 536 6.70 -15.03 -14.57
N GLU A 537 7.93 -15.48 -14.36
CA GLU A 537 8.46 -16.78 -14.77
C GLU A 537 9.11 -17.46 -13.56
N ASP A 538 8.92 -18.78 -13.43
CA ASP A 538 9.61 -19.57 -12.41
C ASP A 538 11.13 -19.52 -12.64
N ALA A 539 11.91 -19.06 -11.63
CA ALA A 539 13.36 -19.12 -11.74
C ALA A 539 13.84 -20.58 -11.85
N PRO A 540 14.65 -20.94 -12.86
CA PRO A 540 15.12 -22.32 -13.05
C PRO A 540 15.96 -22.87 -11.89
N ASP A 541 16.56 -21.99 -11.09
CA ASP A 541 17.37 -22.34 -9.91
C ASP A 541 16.55 -22.39 -8.59
N GLY A 542 15.25 -22.10 -8.67
CA GLY A 542 14.35 -22.05 -7.53
C GLY A 542 14.61 -20.89 -6.58
N SER A 543 15.14 -19.75 -7.06
CA SER A 543 15.37 -18.53 -6.29
C SER A 543 14.10 -17.72 -6.01
N GLY A 544 12.95 -18.12 -6.55
CA GLY A 544 11.69 -17.35 -6.51
C GLY A 544 11.25 -16.92 -7.91
N PRO A 545 10.14 -16.18 -8.04
CA PRO A 545 9.70 -15.67 -9.34
C PRO A 545 10.71 -14.67 -9.92
N THR A 546 10.81 -14.64 -11.24
CA THR A 546 11.54 -13.59 -11.98
C THR A 546 10.58 -12.88 -12.92
N TRP A 547 10.90 -11.63 -13.28
CA TRP A 547 9.98 -10.78 -14.03
C TRP A 547 10.58 -10.39 -15.38
N GLY A 548 9.83 -10.66 -16.43
CA GLY A 548 10.21 -10.41 -17.83
C GLY A 548 10.24 -8.93 -18.21
N ASN A 549 10.48 -8.67 -19.50
CA ASN A 549 10.41 -7.32 -20.05
C ASN A 549 8.96 -6.81 -20.07
N ALA A 550 8.79 -5.48 -19.96
CA ALA A 550 7.47 -4.89 -20.05
C ALA A 550 6.89 -5.02 -21.46
N THR A 551 5.61 -5.39 -21.53
CA THR A 551 4.81 -5.40 -22.76
C THR A 551 3.63 -4.45 -22.62
N LEU A 552 3.26 -3.78 -23.71
CA LEU A 552 2.06 -2.94 -23.77
C LEU A 552 0.83 -3.86 -23.83
N TYR A 553 -0.11 -3.72 -22.89
CA TYR A 553 -1.36 -4.50 -22.92
C TYR A 553 -2.59 -3.64 -23.25
N PHE A 554 -2.52 -2.34 -23.02
CA PHE A 554 -3.60 -1.41 -23.36
C PHE A 554 -3.06 -0.02 -23.69
N GLU A 555 -3.74 0.68 -24.61
CA GLU A 555 -3.47 2.07 -24.96
C GLU A 555 -4.80 2.80 -25.20
N GLU A 556 -4.88 4.06 -24.78
CA GLU A 556 -6.01 4.92 -25.09
C GLU A 556 -5.62 6.38 -25.27
N GLN A 557 -6.50 7.15 -25.92
CA GLN A 557 -6.31 8.57 -26.20
C GLN A 557 -7.31 9.43 -25.42
N PHE A 558 -6.85 10.60 -24.96
CA PHE A 558 -7.60 11.58 -24.16
C PHE A 558 -7.84 12.91 -24.88
#